data_AF-A0A2G9UAK3-F1
#
_entry.id   AF-A0A2G9UAK3-F1
#
_cell.length_a   1.000
_cell.length_b   1.000
_cell.length_c   1.000
_cell.angle_alpha   90.00
_cell.angle_beta   90.00
_cell.angle_gamma   90.00
#
_symmetry.space_group_name_H-M   'P 1'
#
loop_
_entity.id
_entity.type
_entity.pdbx_description
1 polymer ?
#
loop_
_entity_poly.entity_id
_entity_poly.type
_entity_poly.pdbx_seq_one_letter_code
_entity_poly.pdbx_strand_id
1 'polypeptide(L)'
;LTEIGSKQGTSDMTWIGFRYVQNKWSWTDASDASYVHWMKGRPEKDTNKYACAQDRLGKDGLLDDHEILQDDYKGSKTQWNDVECSTKMRKYVCKKAAKF
;
A
#
# COMPACT_ATOMS: atom_id res chain seq x y z
N LEU A 1 -13.34 12.67 29.49
CA LEU A 1 -12.39 11.73 28.87
C LEU A 1 -13.15 10.68 28.06
N THR A 2 -13.81 11.11 26.98
CA THR A 2 -14.22 10.22 25.90
C THR A 2 -14.33 11.10 24.67
N GLU A 3 -13.21 11.38 24.02
CA GLU A 3 -13.30 11.74 22.61
C GLU A 3 -13.77 10.46 21.92
N ILE A 4 -15.04 10.46 21.53
CA ILE A 4 -15.58 9.46 20.61
C ILE A 4 -14.77 9.67 19.35
N GLY A 5 -13.71 8.86 19.20
CA GLY A 5 -12.82 8.88 18.06
C GLY A 5 -13.70 8.81 16.83
N SER A 6 -13.78 9.93 16.11
CA SER A 6 -14.47 10.00 14.84
C SER A 6 -14.01 8.78 14.05
N LYS A 7 -14.93 7.99 13.51
CA LYS A 7 -14.61 7.00 12.47
C LYS A 7 -14.11 7.79 11.25
N GLN A 8 -12.90 8.32 11.32
CA GLN A 8 -12.17 8.78 10.17
C GLN A 8 -12.02 7.54 9.31
N GLY A 9 -12.69 7.58 8.15
CA GLY A 9 -12.73 6.54 7.12
C GLY A 9 -11.42 5.78 7.14
N THR A 10 -11.53 4.54 7.57
CA THR A 10 -10.38 3.78 8.00
C THR A 10 -9.61 3.34 6.79
N SER A 11 -8.79 4.24 6.23
CA SER A 11 -8.11 4.09 4.94
C SER A 11 -7.77 2.63 4.70
N ASP A 12 -8.38 2.02 3.68
CA ASP A 12 -8.17 0.62 3.32
C ASP A 12 -6.76 0.34 2.77
N MET A 13 -5.83 1.28 2.95
CA MET A 13 -4.44 1.15 2.59
C MET A 13 -3.72 0.23 3.57
N THR A 14 -2.92 -0.64 2.99
CA THR A 14 -2.18 -1.70 3.65
C THR A 14 -0.74 -1.63 3.19
N TRP A 15 0.19 -1.61 4.15
CA TRP A 15 1.61 -1.73 3.82
C TRP A 15 1.91 -3.07 3.15
N ILE A 16 2.69 -3.01 2.08
CA ILE A 16 3.34 -4.17 1.47
C ILE A 16 4.85 -4.04 1.62
N GLY A 17 5.57 -5.16 1.48
CA GLY A 17 7.02 -5.20 1.68
C GLY A 17 7.87 -4.56 0.58
N PHE A 18 7.30 -3.76 -0.34
CA PHE A 18 8.03 -3.17 -1.46
C PHE A 18 8.50 -1.75 -1.12
N ARG A 19 9.80 -1.49 -1.28
CA ARG A 19 10.40 -0.21 -0.89
C ARG A 19 11.53 0.24 -1.82
N TYR A 20 11.75 1.53 -1.91
CA TYR A 20 12.86 2.13 -2.62
C TYR A 20 14.08 2.26 -1.70
N VAL A 21 15.15 1.53 -2.03
CA VAL A 21 16.41 1.50 -1.27
C VAL A 21 17.56 1.33 -2.27
N GLN A 22 18.69 2.01 -2.04
CA GLN A 22 19.87 1.92 -2.92
C GLN A 22 19.53 2.17 -4.40
N ASN A 23 18.73 3.21 -4.64
CA ASN A 23 18.27 3.62 -5.97
C ASN A 23 17.45 2.58 -6.76
N LYS A 24 16.84 1.60 -6.07
CA LYS A 24 15.96 0.60 -6.69
C LYS A 24 14.76 0.25 -5.82
N TRP A 25 13.65 -0.13 -6.45
CA TRP A 25 12.55 -0.78 -5.76
C TRP A 25 12.90 -2.24 -5.48
N SER A 26 12.66 -2.72 -4.26
CA SER A 26 13.01 -4.07 -3.82
C SER A 26 12.07 -4.55 -2.72
N TRP A 27 11.83 -5.86 -2.68
CA TRP A 27 11.11 -6.51 -1.59
C TRP A 27 11.98 -6.63 -0.34
N THR A 28 11.39 -6.44 0.84
CA THR A 28 12.07 -6.58 2.14
C THR A 28 12.53 -8.00 2.45
N ASP A 29 11.94 -9.02 1.79
CA ASP A 29 12.35 -10.42 1.90
C ASP A 29 13.43 -10.81 0.86
N ALA A 30 13.99 -9.82 0.14
CA ALA A 30 14.96 -9.99 -0.94
C ALA A 30 14.47 -10.89 -2.11
N SER A 31 13.17 -11.12 -2.23
CA SER A 31 12.60 -11.76 -3.41
C SER A 31 12.79 -10.89 -4.66
N ASP A 32 12.77 -11.56 -5.82
CA ASP A 32 12.93 -10.90 -7.11
C ASP A 32 11.78 -9.89 -7.37
N ALA A 33 12.14 -8.74 -7.93
CA ALA A 33 11.24 -7.62 -8.19
C ALA A 33 10.75 -7.61 -9.65
N SER A 34 10.51 -8.78 -10.24
CA SER A 34 10.12 -8.93 -11.65
C SER A 34 8.66 -8.55 -11.95
N TYR A 35 7.81 -8.48 -10.93
CA TYR A 35 6.42 -8.03 -11.07
C TYR A 35 6.19 -6.72 -10.31
N VAL A 36 5.56 -5.77 -10.98
CA VAL A 36 5.07 -4.52 -10.38
C VAL A 36 3.64 -4.22 -10.83
N HIS A 37 2.83 -3.66 -9.92
CA HIS A 37 1.45 -3.30 -10.22
C HIS A 37 1.14 -1.87 -9.79
N TRP A 38 1.99 -0.94 -10.19
CA TRP A 38 1.81 0.49 -9.89
C TRP A 38 0.50 1.04 -10.45
N MET A 39 -0.13 1.94 -9.70
CA MET A 39 -1.14 2.82 -10.27
C MET A 39 -0.54 3.67 -11.38
N LYS A 40 -1.39 4.08 -12.33
CA LYS A 40 -0.97 5.00 -13.39
C LYS A 40 -0.32 6.25 -12.78
N GLY A 41 0.86 6.60 -13.26
CA GLY A 41 1.62 7.76 -12.77
C GLY A 41 2.43 7.50 -11.49
N ARG A 42 2.48 6.24 -11.01
CA ARG A 42 3.32 5.83 -9.88
C ARG A 42 4.49 4.97 -10.37
N PRO A 43 5.62 4.96 -9.65
CA PRO A 43 5.93 5.74 -8.45
C PRO A 43 6.12 7.25 -8.73
N GLU A 44 6.06 8.09 -7.69
CA GLU A 44 6.36 9.52 -7.76
C GLU A 44 7.81 9.79 -8.13
N LYS A 45 8.05 11.00 -8.69
CA LYS A 45 9.40 11.46 -9.06
C LYS A 45 10.34 11.54 -7.86
N ASP A 46 9.85 11.96 -6.70
CA ASP A 46 10.62 12.03 -5.46
C ASP A 46 10.56 10.70 -4.71
N THR A 47 11.21 9.69 -5.27
CA THR A 47 11.18 8.33 -4.74
C THR A 47 11.91 8.19 -3.39
N ASN A 48 12.77 9.16 -3.03
CA ASN A 48 13.39 9.20 -1.70
C ASN A 48 12.39 9.63 -0.62
N LYS A 49 11.50 10.56 -0.94
CA LYS A 49 10.40 10.96 -0.05
C LYS A 49 9.33 9.88 0.03
N TYR A 50 8.89 9.35 -1.11
CA TYR A 50 7.82 8.36 -1.21
C TYR A 50 8.39 6.94 -1.38
N ALA A 51 9.22 6.52 -0.42
CA ALA A 51 10.06 5.32 -0.56
C ALA A 51 9.37 3.99 -0.17
N CYS A 52 8.09 3.99 0.22
CA CYS A 52 7.39 2.78 0.67
C CYS A 52 6.10 2.56 -0.12
N ALA A 53 5.81 1.32 -0.51
CA ALA A 53 4.60 0.99 -1.26
C ALA A 53 3.46 0.57 -0.34
N GLN A 54 2.25 0.93 -0.73
CA GLN A 54 1.00 0.46 -0.15
C GLN A 54 0.11 -0.13 -1.25
N ASP A 55 -0.76 -1.06 -0.84
CA ASP A 55 -1.86 -1.57 -1.64
C ASP A 55 -3.18 -1.27 -0.92
N ARG A 56 -4.30 -1.25 -1.64
CA ARG A 56 -5.63 -1.21 -1.03
C ARG A 56 -6.16 -2.63 -0.91
N LEU A 57 -6.02 -3.19 0.28
CA LEU A 57 -6.66 -4.47 0.63
C LEU A 57 -7.94 -4.17 1.41
N GLY A 58 -9.07 -4.61 0.85
CA GLY A 58 -10.37 -4.51 1.51
C GLY A 58 -10.48 -5.41 2.73
N LYS A 59 -11.66 -5.45 3.38
CA LYS A 59 -11.84 -6.10 4.70
C LYS A 59 -11.46 -7.58 4.76
N ASP A 60 -11.35 -8.28 3.63
CA ASP A 60 -10.82 -9.65 3.54
C ASP A 60 -10.00 -9.87 2.26
N GLY A 61 -9.30 -8.82 1.78
CA GLY A 61 -8.79 -8.79 0.39
C GLY A 61 -9.88 -8.55 -0.66
N LEU A 62 -11.14 -8.54 -0.23
CA LEU A 62 -12.31 -8.12 -1.00
C LEU A 62 -12.64 -6.67 -0.64
N LEU A 63 -12.62 -5.79 -1.64
CA LEU A 63 -12.97 -4.38 -1.48
C LEU A 63 -14.45 -4.23 -1.16
N ASP A 64 -14.75 -3.67 0.01
CA ASP A 64 -16.07 -3.14 0.35
C ASP A 64 -16.36 -2.06 -0.70
N ASP A 65 -17.46 -2.22 -1.45
CA ASP A 65 -17.77 -1.46 -2.67
C ASP A 65 -18.11 0.01 -2.42
N HIS A 66 -18.04 0.45 -1.17
CA HIS A 66 -18.68 1.67 -0.71
C HIS A 66 -17.75 2.87 -0.45
N GLU A 67 -16.47 2.82 -0.81
CA GLU A 67 -15.57 3.99 -0.69
C GLU A 67 -14.91 4.35 -2.03
N ILE A 68 -15.67 5.09 -2.85
CA ILE A 68 -15.20 5.77 -4.05
C ILE A 68 -14.19 6.84 -3.63
N LEU A 69 -12.89 6.52 -3.75
CA LEU A 69 -11.87 7.56 -3.81
C LEU A 69 -11.88 8.17 -5.20
N GLN A 70 -11.82 9.51 -5.23
CA GLN A 70 -12.01 10.34 -6.40
C GLN A 70 -11.03 10.00 -7.53
N ASP A 71 -11.63 9.78 -8.69
CA ASP A 71 -11.20 9.97 -10.09
C ASP A 71 -9.86 9.47 -10.64
N ASP A 72 -8.82 9.21 -9.84
CA ASP A 72 -7.60 8.50 -10.30
C ASP A 72 -7.57 7.03 -9.83
N TYR A 73 -8.32 6.72 -8.78
CA TYR A 73 -8.46 5.36 -8.22
C TYR A 73 -9.58 4.54 -8.89
N LYS A 74 -10.11 4.99 -10.04
CA LYS A 74 -11.15 4.28 -10.79
C LYS A 74 -10.61 3.11 -11.62
N GLY A 75 -9.29 2.98 -11.75
CA GLY A 75 -8.65 2.00 -12.63
C GLY A 75 -7.84 0.95 -11.90
N SER A 76 -8.50 0.06 -11.15
CA SER A 76 -8.00 -1.23 -10.64
C SER A 76 -7.79 -1.28 -9.12
N LYS A 77 -8.84 -1.78 -8.49
CA LYS A 77 -8.79 -2.60 -7.28
C LYS A 77 -7.47 -3.41 -7.26
N THR A 78 -6.56 -3.16 -6.31
CA THR A 78 -5.21 -3.81 -6.13
C THR A 78 -3.96 -3.18 -6.78
N GLN A 79 -4.05 -1.96 -7.34
CA GLN A 79 -2.85 -1.24 -7.78
C GLN A 79 -2.13 -0.51 -6.63
N TRP A 80 -0.81 -0.43 -6.75
CA TRP A 80 0.08 0.08 -5.71
C TRP A 80 0.28 1.59 -5.79
N ASN A 81 0.39 2.22 -4.61
CA ASN A 81 0.82 3.60 -4.46
C ASN A 81 2.15 3.65 -3.71
N ASP A 82 3.02 4.59 -4.04
CA ASP A 82 4.15 4.94 -3.21
C ASP A 82 3.79 6.09 -2.26
N VAL A 83 4.28 5.99 -1.03
CA VAL A 83 3.96 6.89 0.09
C VAL A 83 5.17 7.10 0.99
N GLU A 84 5.13 8.14 1.80
CA GLU A 84 6.15 8.39 2.82
C GLU A 84 6.16 7.25 3.83
N CYS A 85 7.33 6.66 4.10
CA CYS A 85 7.45 5.52 5.03
C CYS A 85 7.01 5.86 6.48
N SER A 86 6.95 7.14 6.84
CA SER A 86 6.47 7.64 8.13
C SER A 86 4.94 7.63 8.27
N THR A 87 4.21 7.38 7.17
CA THR A 87 2.74 7.36 7.14
C THR A 87 2.18 6.39 8.19
N LYS A 88 1.24 6.87 9.00
CA LYS A 88 0.56 6.03 9.99
C LYS A 88 -0.55 5.24 9.31
N MET A 89 -0.35 3.93 9.18
CA MET A 89 -1.38 3.00 8.68
C MET A 89 -1.78 2.00 9.75
N ARG A 90 -3.01 1.48 9.61
CA ARG A 90 -3.57 0.48 10.52
C ARG A 90 -3.39 -0.96 10.05
N LYS A 91 -3.01 -1.17 8.78
CA LYS A 91 -2.93 -2.50 8.15
C LYS A 91 -1.56 -2.70 7.52
N TYR A 92 -1.06 -3.93 7.61
CA TYR A 92 0.08 -4.45 6.86
C TYR A 92 -0.14 -5.93 6.58
N VAL A 93 0.48 -6.46 5.53
CA VAL A 93 0.46 -7.90 5.21
C VAL A 93 1.88 -8.46 5.23
N CYS A 94 2.05 -9.62 5.89
CA CYS A 94 3.32 -10.34 5.96
C CYS A 94 3.24 -11.67 5.21
N LYS A 95 4.36 -12.11 4.67
CA LYS A 95 4.52 -13.41 4.02
C LYS A 95 5.50 -14.28 4.82
N LYS A 96 5.22 -15.57 4.90
CA LYS A 96 6.12 -16.59 5.45
C LYS A 96 6.06 -17.83 4.58
N ALA A 97 7.19 -18.52 4.39
CA ALA A 97 7.20 -19.80 3.70
C ALA A 97 6.35 -20.83 4.45
N ALA A 98 5.59 -21.63 3.71
CA ALA A 98 4.90 -22.79 4.26
C ALA A 98 5.94 -23.78 4.81
N LYS A 99 5.64 -24.40 5.95
CA LYS A 99 6.41 -25.54 6.45
C LYS A 99 5.70 -26.80 5.97
N PHE A 100 6.43 -27.65 5.25
CA PHE A 100 5.97 -28.98 4.85
C PHE A 100 6.59 -30.01 5.79
#